data_AF-A0A6N7Z4I1-F1
#
_entry.id   AF-A0A6N7Z4I1-F1
#
_cell.length_a   1.000
_cell.length_b   1.000
_cell.length_c   1.000
_cell.angle_alpha   90.00
_cell.angle_beta   90.00
_cell.angle_gamma   90.00
#
_symmetry.space_group_name_H-M   'P 1'
#
loop_
_entity.id
_entity.type
_entity.pdbx_description
1 polymer ?
#
loop_
_entity_poly.entity_id
_entity_poly.type
_entity_poly.pdbx_seq_one_letter_code
_entity_poly.pdbx_strand_id
1 'polypeptide(L)'
;MTEPVYLADCFALRQMGQCVRPEARPTLWSSLTDAVEDSRLGFPREVATELGVLARDEQVTSWASGLGANLRKFSADIKFNRPLMKIVETMGYQEGFDSLDGKEPAIAHLARLAISYSKTGTPFILATEDFGEGPLSPTMEQICEYQNWAYVDAMACLKGLGLGDLIAH
;
A
#
# COMPACT_ATOMS: atom_id res chain seq x y z
N MET A 1 8.44 -21.61 6.41
CA MET A 1 8.71 -20.17 6.21
C MET A 1 7.38 -19.46 6.32
N THR A 2 7.29 -18.39 7.07
CA THR A 2 6.06 -17.60 7.20
C THR A 2 5.79 -16.89 5.87
N GLU A 3 4.57 -16.96 5.35
CA GLU A 3 4.20 -16.23 4.13
C GLU A 3 4.31 -14.71 4.37
N PRO A 4 4.73 -13.92 3.36
CA PRO A 4 4.85 -12.48 3.50
C PRO A 4 3.48 -11.80 3.56
N VAL A 5 3.42 -10.68 4.27
CA VAL A 5 2.28 -9.76 4.21
C VAL A 5 2.46 -8.81 3.02
N TYR A 6 1.43 -8.68 2.18
CA TYR A 6 1.39 -7.67 1.13
C TYR A 6 0.93 -6.34 1.72
N LEU A 7 1.76 -5.31 1.66
CA LEU A 7 1.42 -3.95 2.08
C LEU A 7 1.15 -3.11 0.84
N ALA A 8 -0.09 -2.63 0.66
CA ALA A 8 -0.51 -1.98 -0.58
C ALA A 8 -0.67 -0.46 -0.45
N ASP A 9 -0.28 0.27 -1.49
CA ASP A 9 -0.60 1.69 -1.63
C ASP A 9 -1.95 1.92 -2.35
N CYS A 10 -2.33 3.18 -2.52
CA CYS A 10 -3.58 3.54 -3.18
C CYS A 10 -3.57 3.18 -4.67
N PHE A 11 -2.42 3.29 -5.34
CA PHE A 11 -2.30 3.04 -6.77
C PHE A 11 -2.46 1.55 -7.09
N ALA A 12 -1.80 0.67 -6.33
CA ALA A 12 -1.94 -0.77 -6.45
C ALA A 12 -3.35 -1.24 -6.12
N LEU A 13 -3.95 -0.77 -5.02
CA LEU A 13 -5.33 -1.17 -4.66
C LEU A 13 -6.33 -0.77 -5.75
N ARG A 14 -6.17 0.41 -6.33
CA ARG A 14 -6.99 0.86 -7.45
C ARG A 14 -6.77 -0.03 -8.68
N GLN A 15 -5.51 -0.30 -9.03
CA GLN A 15 -5.15 -1.12 -10.18
C GLN A 15 -5.63 -2.57 -10.04
N MET A 16 -5.62 -3.15 -8.83
CA MET A 16 -6.20 -4.49 -8.58
C MET A 16 -7.67 -4.57 -8.99
N GLY A 17 -8.45 -3.51 -8.70
CA GLY A 17 -9.86 -3.42 -9.12
C GLY A 17 -10.05 -3.33 -10.64
N GLN A 18 -9.03 -2.89 -11.37
CA GLN A 18 -9.02 -2.71 -12.82
C GLN A 18 -8.47 -3.94 -13.56
N CYS A 19 -7.58 -4.72 -12.93
CA CYS A 19 -6.97 -5.93 -13.50
C CYS A 19 -7.91 -7.13 -13.58
N VAL A 20 -9.07 -7.11 -12.91
CA VAL A 20 -10.01 -8.24 -12.89
C VAL A 20 -11.13 -8.08 -13.92
N ARG A 21 -11.66 -9.22 -14.37
CA ARG A 21 -12.84 -9.26 -15.24
C ARG A 21 -14.04 -8.60 -14.55
N PRO A 22 -14.90 -7.84 -15.25
CA PRO A 22 -16.04 -7.15 -14.64
C PRO A 22 -16.94 -8.06 -13.81
N GLU A 23 -17.18 -9.29 -14.28
CA GLU A 23 -17.98 -10.32 -13.59
C GLU A 23 -17.31 -10.87 -12.32
N ALA A 24 -15.99 -10.75 -12.19
CA ALA A 24 -15.23 -11.22 -11.04
C ALA A 24 -15.10 -10.17 -9.92
N ARG A 25 -15.49 -8.91 -10.17
CA ARG A 25 -15.34 -7.80 -9.20
C ARG A 25 -16.03 -8.06 -7.85
N PRO A 26 -17.27 -8.60 -7.77
CA PRO A 26 -17.87 -8.92 -6.47
C PRO A 26 -17.03 -9.91 -5.66
N THR A 27 -16.51 -10.95 -6.33
CA THR A 27 -15.64 -11.97 -5.73
C THR A 27 -14.29 -11.40 -5.32
N LEU A 28 -13.75 -10.44 -6.08
CA LEU A 28 -12.50 -9.77 -5.73
C LEU A 28 -12.63 -9.10 -4.35
N TRP A 29 -13.67 -8.30 -4.12
CA TRP A 29 -13.79 -7.53 -2.88
C TRP A 29 -14.02 -8.41 -1.65
N SER A 30 -14.76 -9.50 -1.78
CA SER A 30 -14.88 -10.48 -0.68
C SER A 30 -13.53 -11.13 -0.39
N SER A 31 -12.82 -11.57 -1.44
CA SER A 31 -11.53 -12.27 -1.28
C SER A 31 -10.42 -11.36 -0.75
N LEU A 32 -10.42 -10.08 -1.12
CA LEU A 32 -9.51 -9.07 -0.56
C LEU A 32 -9.86 -8.76 0.91
N THR A 33 -11.16 -8.77 1.27
CA THR A 33 -11.57 -8.66 2.68
C THR A 33 -11.02 -9.84 3.48
N ASP A 34 -11.17 -11.06 3.00
CA ASP A 34 -10.62 -12.26 3.65
C ASP A 34 -9.09 -12.15 3.80
N ALA A 35 -8.38 -11.71 2.76
CA ALA A 35 -6.95 -11.48 2.82
C ALA A 35 -6.55 -10.41 3.85
N VAL A 36 -7.35 -9.36 4.00
CA VAL A 36 -7.15 -8.34 5.05
C VAL A 36 -7.40 -8.93 6.43
N GLU A 37 -8.45 -9.71 6.62
CA GLU A 37 -8.79 -10.35 7.91
C GLU A 37 -7.72 -11.35 8.35
N ASP A 38 -7.21 -12.16 7.42
CA ASP A 38 -6.10 -13.09 7.62
C ASP A 38 -4.73 -12.41 7.79
N SER A 39 -4.67 -11.08 7.59
CA SER A 39 -3.43 -10.31 7.61
C SER A 39 -2.43 -10.67 6.51
N ARG A 40 -2.92 -11.19 5.38
CA ARG A 40 -2.14 -11.42 4.14
C ARG A 40 -2.04 -10.16 3.28
N LEU A 41 -3.04 -9.27 3.35
CA LEU A 41 -3.05 -7.95 2.73
C LEU A 41 -3.25 -6.88 3.81
N GLY A 42 -2.50 -5.78 3.73
CA GLY A 42 -2.59 -4.69 4.70
C GLY A 42 -2.30 -3.33 4.09
N PHE A 43 -2.89 -2.30 4.67
CA PHE A 43 -2.60 -0.91 4.35
C PHE A 43 -3.07 0.01 5.47
N PRO A 44 -2.40 1.16 5.70
CA PRO A 44 -2.84 2.16 6.67
C PRO A 44 -4.20 2.76 6.30
N ARG A 45 -4.92 3.28 7.30
CA ARG A 45 -6.21 3.96 7.08
C ARG A 45 -6.08 5.19 6.17
N GLU A 46 -4.91 5.81 6.17
CA GLU A 46 -4.59 6.96 5.33
C GLU A 46 -4.62 6.59 3.85
N VAL A 47 -4.24 5.36 3.48
CA VAL A 47 -4.39 4.84 2.11
C VAL A 47 -5.86 4.73 1.74
N ALA A 48 -6.71 4.24 2.64
CA ALA A 48 -8.17 4.20 2.41
C ALA A 48 -8.76 5.60 2.25
N THR A 49 -8.24 6.58 2.99
CA THR A 49 -8.68 7.98 2.93
C THR A 49 -8.27 8.62 1.60
N GLU A 50 -7.03 8.38 1.16
CA GLU A 50 -6.49 8.89 -0.09
C GLU A 50 -7.17 8.26 -1.32
N LEU A 51 -7.52 6.97 -1.26
CA LEU A 51 -8.36 6.32 -2.26
C LEU A 51 -9.69 7.06 -2.46
N GLY A 52 -10.29 7.58 -1.39
CA GLY A 52 -11.50 8.40 -1.45
C GLY A 52 -11.37 9.68 -2.28
N VAL A 53 -10.14 10.16 -2.47
CA VAL A 53 -9.82 11.33 -3.31
C VAL A 53 -9.43 10.90 -4.72
N LEU A 54 -8.54 9.91 -4.85
CA LEU A 54 -7.94 9.51 -6.14
C LEU A 54 -8.86 8.63 -7.01
N ALA A 55 -9.67 7.79 -6.39
CA ALA A 55 -10.54 6.79 -7.03
C ALA A 55 -12.01 7.06 -6.67
N ARG A 56 -12.40 8.34 -6.70
CA ARG A 56 -13.77 8.76 -6.38
C ARG A 56 -14.76 8.01 -7.28
N ASP A 57 -15.84 7.54 -6.67
CA ASP A 57 -16.92 6.77 -7.32
C ASP A 57 -16.51 5.36 -7.83
N GLU A 58 -15.29 4.89 -7.50
CA GLU A 58 -14.87 3.51 -7.75
C GLU A 58 -15.23 2.58 -6.57
N GLN A 59 -15.50 1.30 -6.86
CA GLN A 59 -15.88 0.31 -5.84
C GLN A 59 -14.80 0.10 -4.78
N VAL A 60 -13.52 0.22 -5.15
CA VAL A 60 -12.36 0.11 -4.24
C VAL A 60 -12.46 1.09 -3.07
N THR A 61 -12.98 2.29 -3.31
CA THR A 61 -13.14 3.33 -2.29
C THR A 61 -14.18 2.94 -1.25
N SER A 62 -15.31 2.38 -1.69
CA SER A 62 -16.37 1.92 -0.79
C SER A 62 -15.91 0.71 0.02
N TRP A 63 -15.20 -0.22 -0.62
CA TRP A 63 -14.60 -1.38 0.03
C TRP A 63 -13.58 -0.96 1.09
N ALA A 64 -12.58 -0.14 0.73
CA ALA A 64 -11.53 0.29 1.64
C ALA A 64 -12.09 1.06 2.86
N SER A 65 -13.09 1.90 2.63
CA SER A 65 -13.80 2.62 3.71
C SER A 65 -14.56 1.68 4.65
N GLY A 66 -15.12 0.59 4.12
CA GLY A 66 -15.87 -0.41 4.87
C GLY A 66 -15.03 -1.29 5.80
N LEU A 67 -13.72 -1.39 5.57
CA LEU A 67 -12.82 -2.24 6.38
C LEU A 67 -12.64 -1.72 7.82
N GLY A 68 -12.80 -0.41 8.05
CA GLY A 68 -12.92 0.20 9.38
C GLY A 68 -11.92 -0.32 10.42
N ALA A 69 -12.41 -1.12 11.38
CA ALA A 69 -11.61 -1.64 12.49
C ALA A 69 -10.53 -2.65 12.06
N ASN A 70 -10.72 -3.35 10.93
CA ASN A 70 -9.76 -4.33 10.42
C ASN A 70 -8.43 -3.68 10.04
N LEU A 71 -8.42 -2.39 9.69
CA LEU A 71 -7.19 -1.66 9.36
C LEU A 71 -6.38 -1.21 10.59
N ARG A 72 -6.92 -1.32 11.82
CA ARG A 72 -6.22 -0.89 13.04
C ARG A 72 -4.91 -1.64 13.27
N LYS A 73 -4.80 -2.89 12.80
CA LYS A 73 -3.57 -3.70 12.88
C LYS A 73 -2.47 -3.26 11.91
N PHE A 74 -2.79 -2.40 10.94
CA PHE A 74 -1.87 -1.86 9.95
C PHE A 74 -1.57 -0.36 10.18
N SER A 75 -1.70 0.10 11.43
CA SER A 75 -1.38 1.48 11.77
C SER A 75 0.14 1.73 11.73
N ALA A 76 0.53 2.79 11.04
CA ALA A 76 1.90 3.30 11.11
C ALA A 76 2.23 3.79 12.52
N ASP A 77 3.35 3.33 13.08
CA ASP A 77 3.83 3.82 14.39
C ASP A 77 4.66 5.11 14.19
N ILE A 78 4.25 6.17 14.89
CA ILE A 78 4.86 7.51 14.82
C ILE A 78 6.35 7.50 15.15
N LYS A 79 6.84 6.52 15.92
CA LYS A 79 8.28 6.40 16.22
C LYS A 79 9.13 6.19 14.97
N PHE A 80 8.53 5.67 13.90
CA PHE A 80 9.22 5.46 12.62
C PHE A 80 9.22 6.69 11.71
N ASN A 81 8.66 7.82 12.15
CA ASN A 81 8.69 9.06 11.38
C ASN A 81 10.11 9.58 11.16
N ARG A 82 10.92 9.66 12.22
CA ARG A 82 12.33 10.11 12.12
C ARG A 82 13.17 9.19 11.22
N PRO A 83 13.11 7.85 11.37
CA PRO A 83 13.73 6.93 10.41
C PRO A 83 13.33 7.18 8.96
N LEU A 84 12.02 7.37 8.70
CA LEU A 84 11.53 7.65 7.34
C LEU A 84 12.10 8.96 6.80
N MET A 85 12.03 10.05 7.57
CA MET A 85 12.56 11.35 7.13
C MET A 85 14.06 11.28 6.79
N LYS A 86 14.85 10.52 7.56
CA LYS A 86 16.27 10.31 7.26
C LYS A 86 16.49 9.57 5.94
N ILE A 87 15.65 8.57 5.63
CA ILE A 87 15.70 7.85 4.35
C ILE A 87 15.45 8.84 3.21
N VAL A 88 14.38 9.60 3.31
CA VAL A 88 13.94 10.56 2.28
C VAL A 88 14.99 11.67 2.06
N GLU A 89 15.55 12.21 3.16
CA GLU A 89 16.65 13.19 3.11
C GLU A 89 17.89 12.61 2.40
N THR A 90 18.23 11.34 2.67
CA THR A 90 19.39 10.68 2.03
C THR A 90 19.16 10.43 0.53
N MET A 91 17.91 10.29 0.12
CA MET A 91 17.52 10.19 -1.29
C MET A 91 17.52 11.56 -2.01
N GLY A 92 17.82 12.67 -1.30
CA GLY A 92 17.92 14.01 -1.86
C GLY A 92 16.65 14.86 -1.74
N TYR A 93 15.61 14.34 -1.08
CA TYR A 93 14.32 15.02 -0.91
C TYR A 93 14.28 15.78 0.42
N GLN A 94 14.67 17.05 0.40
CA GLN A 94 14.76 17.88 1.61
C GLN A 94 13.40 18.19 2.25
N GLU A 95 12.35 18.32 1.43
CA GLU A 95 10.98 18.59 1.89
C GLU A 95 10.22 17.30 2.29
N GLY A 96 10.83 16.14 2.12
CA GLY A 96 10.29 14.90 2.64
C GLY A 96 8.94 14.51 2.04
N PHE A 97 7.96 14.34 2.92
CA PHE A 97 6.55 14.11 2.61
C PHE A 97 5.68 15.28 3.08
N ASP A 98 6.24 16.48 3.22
CA ASP A 98 5.45 17.65 3.61
C ASP A 98 4.44 18.00 2.51
N SER A 99 3.17 18.12 2.89
CA SER A 99 2.11 18.56 1.99
C SER A 99 1.70 20.00 2.29
N LEU A 100 1.11 20.66 1.29
CA LEU A 100 0.63 22.05 1.41
C LEU A 100 -0.54 22.22 2.41
N ASP A 101 -1.26 21.14 2.75
CA ASP A 101 -2.40 21.17 3.67
C ASP A 101 -2.02 20.77 5.11
N GLY A 102 -0.73 20.49 5.36
CA GLY A 102 -0.20 20.09 6.66
C GLY A 102 -0.55 18.65 7.06
N LYS A 103 -1.02 17.81 6.12
CA LYS A 103 -1.27 16.38 6.35
C LYS A 103 -0.24 15.52 5.63
N GLU A 104 0.33 14.55 6.32
CA GLU A 104 1.22 13.58 5.69
C GLU A 104 0.47 12.77 4.60
N PRO A 105 1.04 12.58 3.41
CA PRO A 105 0.46 11.77 2.34
C PRO A 105 0.44 10.29 2.75
N ALA A 106 -0.46 9.50 2.18
CA ALA A 106 -0.65 8.12 2.63
C ALA A 106 0.60 7.24 2.45
N ILE A 107 1.40 7.54 1.42
CA ILE A 107 2.70 6.91 1.16
C ILE A 107 3.63 6.97 2.38
N ALA A 108 3.62 8.07 3.14
CA ALA A 108 4.45 8.22 4.34
C ALA A 108 4.00 7.25 5.44
N HIS A 109 2.69 7.04 5.59
CA HIS A 109 2.14 6.06 6.52
C HIS A 109 2.51 4.63 6.12
N LEU A 110 2.39 4.32 4.82
CA LEU A 110 2.76 2.99 4.31
C LEU A 110 4.25 2.71 4.49
N ALA A 111 5.11 3.67 4.17
CA ALA A 111 6.55 3.54 4.36
C ALA A 111 6.92 3.36 5.84
N ARG A 112 6.29 4.11 6.77
CA ARG A 112 6.47 3.88 8.21
C ARG A 112 6.05 2.49 8.66
N LEU A 113 4.96 1.96 8.11
CA LEU A 113 4.52 0.60 8.37
C LEU A 113 5.54 -0.43 7.86
N ALA A 114 6.08 -0.24 6.65
CA ALA A 114 7.13 -1.09 6.10
C ALA A 114 8.41 -1.07 6.94
N ILE A 115 8.84 0.12 7.42
CA ILE A 115 9.97 0.24 8.36
C ILE A 115 9.69 -0.58 9.63
N SER A 116 8.48 -0.50 10.18
CA SER A 116 8.10 -1.29 11.36
C SER A 116 8.30 -2.79 11.12
N TYR A 117 7.78 -3.31 10.01
CA TYR A 117 7.86 -4.73 9.65
C TYR A 117 9.32 -5.15 9.43
N SER A 118 10.10 -4.32 8.75
CA SER A 118 11.55 -4.52 8.57
C SER A 118 12.28 -4.60 9.91
N LYS A 119 11.96 -3.71 10.87
CA LYS A 119 12.59 -3.69 12.21
C LYS A 119 12.17 -4.86 13.09
N THR A 120 10.96 -5.39 12.93
CA THR A 120 10.48 -6.56 13.69
C THR A 120 10.84 -7.89 13.03
N GLY A 121 11.45 -7.87 11.84
CA GLY A 121 11.76 -9.08 11.07
C GLY A 121 10.52 -9.79 10.51
N THR A 122 9.40 -9.07 10.42
CA THR A 122 8.16 -9.61 9.82
C THR A 122 8.32 -9.61 8.30
N PRO A 123 8.20 -10.75 7.60
CA PRO A 123 8.28 -10.78 6.14
C PRO A 123 7.15 -9.97 5.49
N PHE A 124 7.50 -9.12 4.53
CA PHE A 124 6.53 -8.31 3.78
C PHE A 124 6.97 -8.08 2.33
N ILE A 125 6.01 -7.73 1.49
CA ILE A 125 6.20 -7.28 0.11
C ILE A 125 5.33 -6.04 -0.09
N LEU A 126 5.87 -5.00 -0.72
CA LEU A 126 5.09 -3.82 -1.09
C LEU A 126 4.33 -4.08 -2.40
N ALA A 127 3.05 -3.81 -2.43
CA ALA A 127 2.29 -3.74 -3.67
C ALA A 127 2.13 -2.26 -4.03
N THR A 128 2.72 -1.84 -5.14
CA THR A 128 2.77 -0.43 -5.57
C THR A 128 2.62 -0.33 -7.08
N GLU A 129 1.97 0.73 -7.54
CA GLU A 129 1.99 1.20 -8.93
C GLU A 129 2.56 2.63 -9.02
N ASP A 130 3.03 3.18 -7.89
CA ASP A 130 3.74 4.44 -7.81
C ASP A 130 5.20 4.26 -8.29
N PHE A 131 5.37 4.31 -9.60
CA PHE A 131 6.64 4.12 -10.31
C PHE A 131 7.20 5.43 -10.88
N GLY A 132 8.52 5.47 -11.10
CA GLY A 132 9.21 6.57 -11.76
C GLY A 132 9.75 7.63 -10.80
N GLU A 133 9.81 8.88 -11.28
CA GLU A 133 10.41 10.00 -10.55
C GLU A 133 9.33 10.94 -9.99
N GLY A 134 9.26 11.04 -8.66
CA GLY A 134 8.48 12.07 -7.99
C GLY A 134 9.30 13.38 -7.91
N PRO A 135 8.76 14.54 -8.33
CA PRO A 135 9.52 15.79 -8.35
C PRO A 135 9.70 16.45 -6.98
N LEU A 136 8.86 16.11 -6.00
CA LEU A 136 8.82 16.75 -4.67
C LEU A 136 9.01 15.76 -3.52
N SER A 137 8.69 14.48 -3.73
CA SER A 137 8.85 13.40 -2.77
C SER A 137 9.24 12.11 -3.51
N PRO A 138 9.90 11.14 -2.86
CA PRO A 138 10.21 9.88 -3.51
C PRO A 138 8.94 9.06 -3.76
N THR A 139 8.93 8.30 -4.84
CA THR A 139 7.91 7.28 -5.10
C THR A 139 8.12 6.06 -4.21
N MET A 140 7.09 5.23 -4.06
CA MET A 140 7.21 3.99 -3.28
C MET A 140 8.23 3.03 -3.90
N GLU A 141 8.34 2.99 -5.24
CA GLU A 141 9.40 2.28 -5.94
C GLU A 141 10.79 2.73 -5.46
N GLN A 142 11.07 4.03 -5.51
CA GLN A 142 12.37 4.57 -5.11
C GLN A 142 12.70 4.25 -3.64
N ILE A 143 11.71 4.30 -2.75
CA ILE A 143 11.89 3.92 -1.33
C ILE A 143 12.24 2.44 -1.20
N CYS A 144 11.53 1.57 -1.93
CA CYS A 144 11.77 0.14 -1.92
C CYS A 144 13.16 -0.21 -2.44
N GLU A 145 13.58 0.39 -3.56
CA GLU A 145 14.92 0.21 -4.12
C GLU A 145 16.00 0.67 -3.13
N TYR A 146 15.85 1.86 -2.55
CA TYR A 146 16.82 2.41 -1.61
C TYR A 146 16.94 1.56 -0.33
N GLN A 147 15.83 1.01 0.16
CA GLN A 147 15.81 0.14 1.35
C GLN A 147 16.05 -1.34 1.05
N ASN A 148 16.18 -1.71 -0.24
CA ASN A 148 16.24 -3.10 -0.70
C ASN A 148 15.03 -3.93 -0.20
N TRP A 149 13.83 -3.35 -0.25
CA TRP A 149 12.57 -4.03 0.02
C TRP A 149 12.00 -4.64 -1.26
N ALA A 150 11.41 -5.84 -1.14
CA ALA A 150 10.71 -6.45 -2.25
C ALA A 150 9.41 -5.68 -2.54
N TYR A 151 9.16 -5.38 -3.80
CA TYR A 151 7.91 -4.81 -4.27
C TYR A 151 7.40 -5.53 -5.52
N VAL A 152 6.09 -5.47 -5.74
CA VAL A 152 5.38 -6.08 -6.86
C VAL A 152 4.27 -5.15 -7.36
N ASP A 153 3.89 -5.33 -8.62
CA ASP A 153 2.70 -4.68 -9.19
C ASP A 153 1.39 -5.30 -8.64
N ALA A 154 0.25 -4.70 -8.99
CA ALA A 154 -1.07 -5.14 -8.58
C ALA A 154 -1.41 -6.57 -9.05
N MET A 155 -1.01 -6.94 -10.26
CA MET A 155 -1.29 -8.27 -10.83
C MET A 155 -0.52 -9.37 -10.09
N ALA A 156 0.76 -9.14 -9.83
CA ALA A 156 1.62 -10.03 -9.08
C ALA A 156 1.18 -10.12 -7.61
N CYS A 157 0.71 -9.03 -7.02
CA CYS A 157 0.07 -9.06 -5.70
C CYS A 157 -1.18 -9.95 -5.69
N LEU A 158 -2.10 -9.79 -6.65
CA LEU A 158 -3.28 -10.65 -6.77
C LEU A 158 -2.90 -12.14 -6.91
N LYS A 159 -1.89 -12.46 -7.73
CA LYS A 159 -1.36 -13.83 -7.84
C LYS A 159 -0.79 -14.33 -6.51
N GLY A 160 -0.02 -13.49 -5.82
CA GLY A 160 0.55 -13.79 -4.50
C GLY A 160 -0.50 -14.03 -3.41
N LEU A 161 -1.65 -13.37 -3.51
CA LEU A 161 -2.80 -13.58 -2.64
C LEU A 161 -3.66 -14.80 -3.00
N GLY A 162 -3.34 -15.50 -4.10
CA GLY A 162 -4.10 -16.65 -4.60
C GLY A 162 -5.33 -16.27 -5.43
N LEU A 163 -5.40 -15.04 -5.95
CA LEU A 163 -6.53 -14.47 -6.69
C LEU A 163 -6.23 -14.30 -8.19
N GLY A 164 -5.23 -15.02 -8.69
CA GLY A 164 -4.75 -14.89 -10.07
C GLY A 164 -5.75 -15.33 -11.14
N ASP A 165 -6.72 -16.18 -10.77
CA ASP A 165 -7.81 -16.65 -11.62
C ASP A 165 -8.87 -15.57 -11.91
N LEU A 166 -8.91 -14.50 -11.12
CA LEU A 166 -9.82 -13.36 -11.32
C LEU A 166 -9.32 -12.38 -12.38
N ILE A 167 -8.02 -12.41 -12.69
CA ILE A 167 -7.34 -11.47 -13.59
C ILE A 167 -7.86 -11.64 -15.02
N ALA A 168 -8.07 -10.52 -15.72
CA ALA A 168 -8.41 -10.50 -17.14
C ALA A 168 -7.19 -10.89 -18.00
N HIS A 169 -7.39 -11.79 -18.96
CA HIS A 169 -6.37 -12.21 -19.93
C HIS A 169 -6.20 -11.19 -21.06
#